data_AF-A0AAU4JKR0-F1
#
_entry.id   AF-A0AAU4JKR0-F1
#
_cell.length_a   1.000
_cell.length_b   1.000
_cell.length_c   1.000
_cell.angle_alpha   90.00
_cell.angle_beta   90.00
_cell.angle_gamma   90.00
#
_symmetry.space_group_name_H-M   'P 1'
#
loop_
_entity.id
_entity.type
_entity.pdbx_description
1 polymer ?
#
loop_
_entity_poly.entity_id
_entity_poly.type
_entity_poly.pdbx_seq_one_letter_code
_entity_poly.pdbx_strand_id
1 'polypeptide(L)'
;MTDEPFAVQPEELRAVAVLLDDEARRLALGLAGLPGLVVAAPEWRAGAALAGLEAAGHAWFCRLGARVAATSGGVRVAAEAYETVDDRAAGRFASLPR
;
A
#
# COMPACT_ATOMS: atom_id res chain seq x y z
N MET A 1 -6.08 6.42 -32.51
CA MET A 1 -6.12 6.93 -31.13
C MET A 1 -4.98 7.91 -30.99
N THR A 2 -5.27 9.20 -30.94
CA THR A 2 -4.31 10.19 -30.45
C THR A 2 -4.39 10.12 -28.93
N ASP A 3 -3.39 9.53 -28.30
CA ASP A 3 -3.27 9.54 -26.84
C ASP A 3 -3.14 11.00 -26.39
N GLU A 4 -4.07 11.41 -25.54
CA GLU A 4 -4.05 12.73 -24.92
C GLU A 4 -2.88 12.75 -23.90
N PRO A 5 -2.04 13.80 -23.87
CA PRO A 5 -0.89 13.84 -22.97
C PRO A 5 -1.35 13.77 -21.52
N PHE A 6 -0.91 12.74 -20.80
CA PHE A 6 -1.20 12.57 -19.38
C PHE A 6 -0.19 13.35 -18.54
N ALA A 7 -0.65 14.38 -17.84
CA ALA A 7 0.17 15.14 -16.89
C ALA A 7 0.15 14.44 -15.52
N VAL A 8 1.31 13.99 -15.07
CA VAL A 8 1.47 13.35 -13.76
C VAL A 8 1.93 14.37 -12.73
N GLN A 9 1.32 14.37 -11.56
CA GLN A 9 1.74 15.17 -10.40
C GLN A 9 2.47 14.26 -9.39
N PRO A 10 3.81 14.27 -9.32
CA PRO A 10 4.57 13.41 -8.41
C PRO A 10 4.19 13.58 -6.94
N GLU A 11 3.81 14.79 -6.53
CA GLU A 11 3.38 15.06 -5.15
C GLU A 11 2.06 14.37 -4.79
N GLU A 12 1.12 14.28 -5.73
CA GLU A 12 -0.12 13.52 -5.52
C GLU A 12 0.17 12.02 -5.39
N LEU A 13 1.11 11.49 -6.19
CA LEU A 13 1.54 10.11 -6.08
C LEU A 13 2.17 9.83 -4.71
N ARG A 14 3.00 10.73 -4.19
CA ARG A 14 3.58 10.60 -2.83
C ARG A 14 2.50 10.64 -1.76
N ALA A 15 1.56 11.57 -1.85
CA ALA A 15 0.45 11.65 -0.90
C ALA A 15 -0.36 10.34 -0.90
N VAL A 16 -0.65 9.78 -2.07
CA VAL A 16 -1.31 8.49 -2.21
C VAL A 16 -0.47 7.35 -1.62
N ALA A 17 0.84 7.33 -1.86
CA ALA A 17 1.73 6.32 -1.26
C ALA A 17 1.69 6.36 0.27
N VAL A 18 1.71 7.54 0.89
CA VAL A 18 1.58 7.70 2.35
C VAL A 18 0.24 7.13 2.85
N LEU A 19 -0.87 7.45 2.17
CA LEU A 19 -2.18 6.92 2.53
C LEU A 19 -2.23 5.39 2.40
N LEU A 20 -1.62 4.82 1.37
CA LEU A 20 -1.53 3.37 1.18
C LEU A 20 -0.65 2.71 2.26
N ASP A 21 0.43 3.34 2.70
CA ASP A 21 1.27 2.83 3.79
C ASP A 21 0.50 2.79 5.12
N ASP A 22 -0.31 3.81 5.39
CA ASP A 22 -1.16 3.85 6.56
C ASP A 22 -2.22 2.74 6.52
N GLU A 23 -2.84 2.48 5.36
CA GLU A 23 -3.81 1.39 5.24
C GLU A 23 -3.14 0.02 5.31
N ALA A 24 -1.97 -0.14 4.71
CA ALA A 24 -1.17 -1.35 4.85
C ALA A 24 -0.84 -1.62 6.32
N ARG A 25 -0.48 -0.58 7.08
CA ARG A 25 -0.21 -0.67 8.53
C ARG A 25 -1.46 -1.08 9.29
N ARG A 26 -2.61 -0.46 9.03
CA ARG A 26 -3.89 -0.83 9.68
C ARG A 26 -4.32 -2.25 9.36
N LEU A 27 -4.13 -2.72 8.13
CA LEU A 27 -4.47 -4.08 7.71
C LEU A 27 -3.54 -5.12 8.34
N ALA A 28 -2.24 -4.84 8.39
CA ALA A 28 -1.25 -5.77 8.93
C ALA A 28 -1.25 -5.82 10.46
N LEU A 29 -1.40 -4.68 11.12
CA LEU A 29 -1.26 -4.55 12.58
C LEU A 29 -2.57 -4.28 13.31
N GLY A 30 -3.57 -3.71 12.66
CA GLY A 30 -4.84 -3.32 13.32
C GLY A 30 -5.64 -4.52 13.83
N LEU A 31 -5.40 -5.72 13.30
CA LEU A 31 -5.94 -6.97 13.84
C LEU A 31 -4.90 -7.77 14.61
N ALA A 32 -3.60 -7.47 14.47
CA ALA A 32 -2.57 -8.19 15.18
C ALA A 32 -2.72 -7.92 16.69
N GLY A 33 -3.06 -8.95 17.45
CA GLY A 33 -3.21 -8.83 18.90
C GLY A 33 -4.55 -8.25 19.36
N LEU A 34 -5.59 -8.22 18.51
CA LEU A 34 -6.98 -8.07 18.98
C LEU A 34 -7.52 -9.46 19.35
N PRO A 35 -7.51 -9.86 20.63
CA PRO A 35 -8.12 -11.11 21.05
C PRO A 35 -9.65 -11.02 20.97
N GLY A 36 -10.32 -12.15 20.76
CA GLY A 36 -11.76 -12.24 20.93
C GLY A 36 -12.56 -11.76 19.70
N LEU A 37 -11.97 -11.84 18.50
CA LEU A 37 -12.76 -11.76 17.26
C LEU A 37 -13.79 -12.89 17.20
N VAL A 38 -13.51 -13.99 17.90
CA VAL A 38 -14.43 -15.08 18.14
C VAL A 38 -14.49 -15.38 19.64
N VAL A 39 -15.66 -15.81 20.13
CA VAL A 39 -15.82 -16.20 21.54
C VAL A 39 -14.90 -17.37 21.84
N ALA A 40 -14.01 -17.20 22.83
CA ALA A 40 -13.17 -18.27 23.34
C ALA A 40 -14.06 -19.31 24.04
N ALA A 41 -14.29 -20.43 23.36
CA ALA A 41 -15.14 -21.51 23.86
C ALA A 41 -14.43 -22.87 23.71
N PRO A 42 -13.37 -23.12 24.52
CA PRO A 42 -12.53 -24.31 24.38
C PRO A 42 -13.31 -25.62 24.59
N GLU A 43 -14.36 -25.59 25.41
CA GLU A 43 -15.23 -26.73 25.68
C GLU A 43 -16.29 -26.97 24.59
N TRP A 44 -16.42 -26.06 23.62
CA TRP A 44 -17.36 -26.24 22.52
C TRP A 44 -16.75 -27.18 21.49
N ARG A 45 -17.58 -28.07 20.94
CA ARG A 45 -17.20 -28.92 19.81
C ARG A 45 -16.68 -28.12 18.61
N ALA A 46 -17.07 -26.85 18.49
CA ALA A 46 -16.64 -25.94 17.44
C ALA A 46 -15.40 -25.09 17.80
N GLY A 47 -14.87 -25.16 19.03
CA GLY A 47 -13.81 -24.26 19.51
C GLY A 47 -12.57 -24.25 18.63
N ALA A 48 -12.09 -25.42 18.19
CA ALA A 48 -10.95 -25.51 17.27
C ALA A 48 -11.24 -24.90 15.89
N ALA A 49 -12.46 -25.06 15.37
CA ALA A 49 -12.87 -24.48 14.09
C ALA A 49 -12.95 -22.95 14.17
N LEU A 50 -13.43 -22.42 15.31
CA LEU A 50 -13.51 -20.99 15.59
C LEU A 50 -12.10 -20.35 15.70
N ALA A 51 -11.18 -20.99 16.43
CA ALA A 51 -9.79 -20.55 16.51
C ALA A 51 -9.08 -20.61 15.14
N GLY A 52 -9.36 -21.64 14.34
CA GLY A 52 -8.86 -21.76 12.96
C GLY A 52 -9.38 -20.64 12.06
N LEU A 53 -10.64 -20.25 12.19
CA LEU A 53 -11.23 -19.13 11.45
C LEU A 53 -10.59 -17.79 11.83
N GLU A 54 -10.39 -17.54 13.13
CA GLU A 54 -9.71 -16.33 13.63
C GLU A 54 -8.28 -16.23 13.06
N ALA A 55 -7.50 -17.32 13.15
CA ALA A 55 -6.16 -17.39 12.60
C ALA A 55 -6.13 -17.18 11.07
N ALA A 56 -7.08 -17.77 10.34
CA ALA A 56 -7.20 -17.59 8.89
C ALA A 56 -7.53 -16.13 8.52
N GLY A 57 -8.38 -15.47 9.32
CA GLY A 57 -8.69 -14.05 9.21
C GLY A 57 -7.44 -13.19 9.35
N HIS A 58 -6.70 -13.33 10.46
CA HIS A 58 -5.45 -12.59 10.66
C HIS A 58 -4.47 -12.81 9.50
N ALA A 59 -4.27 -14.06 9.07
CA ALA A 59 -3.35 -14.37 8.00
C ALA A 59 -3.76 -13.73 6.66
N TRP A 60 -5.07 -13.64 6.37
CA TRP A 60 -5.58 -12.99 5.17
C TRP A 60 -5.34 -11.48 5.20
N PHE A 61 -5.66 -10.80 6.31
CA PHE A 61 -5.45 -9.36 6.46
C PHE A 61 -3.98 -8.97 6.40
N CYS A 62 -3.09 -9.74 7.02
CA CYS A 62 -1.64 -9.54 6.92
C CYS A 62 -1.16 -9.62 5.46
N ARG A 63 -1.61 -10.63 4.70
CA ARG A 63 -1.27 -10.76 3.27
C ARG A 63 -1.82 -9.61 2.43
N LEU A 64 -3.04 -9.14 2.75
CA LEU A 64 -3.62 -7.99 2.07
C LEU A 64 -2.81 -6.71 2.36
N GLY A 65 -2.46 -6.45 3.62
CA GLY A 65 -1.61 -5.33 4.01
C GLY A 65 -0.26 -5.35 3.29
N ALA A 66 0.38 -6.52 3.18
CA ALA A 66 1.63 -6.66 2.43
C ALA A 66 1.49 -6.29 0.93
N ARG A 67 0.37 -6.64 0.29
CA ARG A 67 0.09 -6.26 -1.11
C ARG A 67 -0.14 -4.75 -1.26
N VAL A 68 -0.83 -4.13 -0.31
CA VAL A 68 -1.04 -2.67 -0.29
C VAL A 68 0.31 -1.95 -0.10
N ALA A 69 1.16 -2.41 0.81
CA ALA A 69 2.50 -1.86 1.00
C ALA A 69 3.37 -1.99 -0.26
N ALA A 70 3.33 -3.13 -0.95
CA ALA A 70 4.04 -3.30 -2.22
C ALA A 70 3.53 -2.32 -3.30
N THR A 71 2.22 -2.07 -3.34
CA THR A 71 1.61 -1.10 -4.26
C THR A 71 2.07 0.33 -3.94
N SER A 72 2.05 0.72 -2.66
CA SER A 72 2.60 2.00 -2.19
C SER A 72 4.06 2.19 -2.62
N GLY A 73 4.89 1.15 -2.44
CA GLY A 73 6.28 1.15 -2.90
C GLY A 73 6.41 1.41 -4.41
N GLY A 74 5.57 0.76 -5.23
CA GLY A 74 5.52 1.00 -6.66
C GLY A 74 5.12 2.42 -7.03
N VAL A 75 4.14 3.00 -6.34
CA VAL A 75 3.71 4.40 -6.55
C VAL A 75 4.83 5.39 -6.22
N ARG A 76 5.56 5.15 -5.11
CA ARG A 76 6.69 5.99 -4.72
C ARG A 76 7.83 5.96 -5.74
N VAL A 77 8.18 4.77 -6.21
CA VAL A 77 9.18 4.59 -7.28
C VAL A 77 8.74 5.28 -8.57
N ALA A 78 7.44 5.24 -8.91
CA ALA A 78 6.93 5.95 -10.07
C ALA A 78 7.08 7.48 -9.92
N ALA A 79 6.72 8.04 -8.76
CA ALA A 79 6.87 9.46 -8.48
C ALA A 79 8.34 9.93 -8.63
N GLU A 80 9.28 9.19 -8.04
CA GLU A 80 10.73 9.46 -8.14
C GLU A 80 11.23 9.39 -9.60
N ALA A 81 10.72 8.45 -10.38
CA ALA A 81 11.08 8.32 -11.79
C ALA A 81 10.60 9.51 -12.63
N TYR A 82 9.38 10.01 -12.40
CA TYR A 82 8.86 11.19 -13.10
C TYR A 82 9.71 12.43 -12.81
N GLU A 83 10.02 12.70 -11.54
CA GLU A 83 10.86 13.84 -11.18
C GLU A 83 12.28 13.72 -11.75
N THR A 84 12.88 12.54 -11.68
CA THR A 84 14.22 12.32 -12.27
C THR A 84 14.25 12.63 -13.76
N VAL A 85 13.17 12.32 -14.49
CA VAL A 85 13.05 12.64 -15.91
C VAL A 85 12.84 14.15 -16.11
N ASP A 86 12.01 14.78 -15.29
CA ASP A 86 11.72 16.21 -15.37
C ASP A 86 12.97 17.06 -15.05
N ASP A 87 13.69 16.74 -13.98
CA ASP A 87 14.97 17.38 -13.62
C ASP A 87 16.00 17.25 -14.74
N ARG A 88 16.07 16.09 -15.38
CA ARG A 88 16.96 15.87 -16.53
C ARG A 88 16.55 16.72 -17.72
N ALA A 89 15.25 16.88 -17.97
CA ALA A 89 14.74 17.73 -19.04
C ALA A 89 15.03 19.20 -18.74
N ALA A 90 14.71 19.67 -17.54
CA ALA A 90 15.02 21.02 -17.06
C ALA A 90 16.51 21.34 -17.18
N GLY A 91 17.40 20.42 -16.78
CA GLY A 91 18.85 20.58 -16.92
C GLY A 91 19.33 20.72 -18.36
N ARG A 92 18.68 20.03 -19.32
CA ARG A 92 18.97 20.19 -20.76
C ARG A 92 18.47 21.52 -21.31
N PHE A 93 17.33 22.01 -20.83
CA PHE A 93 16.82 23.32 -21.26
C PHE A 93 17.64 24.47 -20.66
N ALA A 94 18.09 24.34 -19.42
CA ALA A 94 18.91 25.35 -18.75
C ALA A 94 20.30 25.55 -19.40
N SER A 95 20.81 24.56 -20.13
CA SER A 95 22.09 24.65 -20.84
C SER A 95 22.00 25.26 -22.25
N LEU A 96 20.80 25.57 -22.73
CA LEU A 96 20.61 26.23 -24.02
C LEU A 96 20.79 27.76 -23.90
N PRO A 97 21.42 28.42 -24.89
CA PRO A 97 21.50 29.88 -24.94
C PRO A 97 20.10 30.49 -25.12
N ARG A 98 19.88 31.65 -24.48
CA ARG A 98 18.61 32.39 -24.49
C ARG A 98 18.33 33.12 -25.80
#